data_AF-A0A9X3BUZ3-F1
#
_entry.id   AF-A0A9X3BUZ3-F1
#
_cell.length_a   1.000
_cell.length_b   1.000
_cell.length_c   1.000
_cell.angle_alpha   90.00
_cell.angle_beta   90.00
_cell.angle_gamma   90.00
#
_symmetry.space_group_name_H-M   'P 1'
#
loop_
_entity.id
_entity.type
_entity.pdbx_description
1 polymer ?
#
loop_
_entity_poly.entity_id
_entity_poly.type
_entity_poly.pdbx_seq_one_letter_code
_entity_poly.pdbx_strand_id
1 'polypeptide(L)'
;MTRFAGDEGDDPMSMAPPPGSPWPPPGAGHGPWQPMSPAAPNRGLRWLVIAVLAVVVCGYAIALVLTRDRWAPGAASGERTELTLRPAPGSSASGDSLERARGVVEARAAARGGTDAAATVDDDAIILSVPGADDESWSDIGAAGRLDLRPVIHAIEAQPAGAPTDRPKTPSPQAVADEKELRQSADPSIQLLALQFQATRCGDNDALAGRDDPNQPLVTCSDDGETVYLLDETIIDGERIESAGHEFDEGSGQWVVDLEFDGDGTSRWADFTAANIGTQVAFALDTAVLSAPEIREAMPGGRTQITGGFTEDDARDLAAALQGGALPFPLILESSTTETVPLQGSPIVWRIGLLAAGVVVVALVIGGVLLLVNAGRSRGAPPGYAADVTRYTS
;
A
#
# COMPACT_ATOMS: atom_id res chain seq x y z
N MET A 1 62.37 57.23 62.81
CA MET A 1 63.50 57.49 63.72
C MET A 1 63.74 56.17 64.43
N THR A 2 64.83 55.43 64.30
CA THR A 2 66.28 55.63 64.06
C THR A 2 66.80 54.22 63.68
N ARG A 3 67.40 53.90 62.53
CA ARG A 3 68.72 54.24 61.94
C ARG A 3 69.93 54.07 62.88
N PHE A 4 71.01 53.55 62.27
CA PHE A 4 72.40 53.37 62.70
C PHE A 4 72.72 51.96 63.26
N ALA A 5 73.57 51.11 62.67
CA ALA A 5 74.90 51.21 62.00
C ALA A 5 76.06 50.83 62.94
N GLY A 6 77.12 50.24 62.35
CA GLY A 6 78.42 49.94 62.97
C GLY A 6 78.60 48.42 63.14
N ASP A 7 79.35 47.68 62.34
CA ASP A 7 80.74 47.79 61.82
C ASP A 7 81.80 47.24 62.80
N GLU A 8 82.86 46.68 62.19
CA GLU A 8 84.12 46.13 62.76
C GLU A 8 84.01 44.79 63.54
N GLY A 9 84.87 43.80 63.35
CA GLY A 9 86.14 43.68 62.64
C GLY A 9 86.91 42.48 63.25
N ASP A 10 87.80 41.88 62.45
CA ASP A 10 88.96 41.05 62.85
C ASP A 10 88.78 39.61 63.41
N ASP A 11 88.86 38.63 62.49
CA ASP A 11 89.90 37.58 62.34
C ASP A 11 90.86 37.24 63.52
N PRO A 12 91.58 36.08 63.51
CA PRO A 12 91.23 34.69 63.23
C PRO A 12 91.85 33.74 64.30
N MET A 13 91.85 32.43 64.02
CA MET A 13 92.76 31.38 64.55
C MET A 13 92.30 30.50 65.73
N SER A 14 92.24 29.21 65.38
CA SER A 14 92.73 28.05 66.14
C SER A 14 92.06 27.71 67.48
N MET A 15 91.36 26.57 67.51
CA MET A 15 91.77 25.46 68.39
C MET A 15 91.03 24.17 68.02
N ALA A 16 91.82 23.12 67.87
CA ALA A 16 91.46 21.73 67.62
C ALA A 16 90.79 21.09 68.88
N PRO A 17 90.22 19.88 68.74
CA PRO A 17 89.11 19.39 69.57
C PRO A 17 89.56 18.61 70.81
N PRO A 18 88.68 18.42 71.82
CA PRO A 18 88.89 17.41 72.85
C PRO A 18 88.33 16.02 72.45
N PRO A 19 88.87 14.93 73.02
CA PRO A 19 88.94 13.62 72.37
C PRO A 19 87.99 12.56 72.92
N GLY A 20 87.69 11.56 72.07
CA GLY A 20 87.35 10.17 72.40
C GLY A 20 86.02 9.94 73.13
N SER A 21 85.18 8.95 72.84
CA SER A 21 85.23 7.68 72.09
C SER A 21 83.83 7.03 72.32
N PRO A 22 83.50 5.81 71.86
CA PRO A 22 84.09 4.96 70.81
C PRO A 22 83.07 4.59 69.72
N TRP A 23 83.60 4.18 68.57
CA TRP A 23 82.84 3.53 67.49
C TRP A 23 82.20 2.20 67.94
N PRO A 24 80.96 1.88 67.51
CA PRO A 24 80.49 0.50 67.46
C PRO A 24 81.03 -0.21 66.19
N PRO A 25 81.20 -1.55 66.24
CA PRO A 25 81.89 -2.35 65.22
C PRO A 25 81.13 -2.42 63.86
N PRO A 26 81.85 -2.55 62.73
CA PRO A 26 81.23 -2.73 61.43
C PRO A 26 80.73 -4.18 61.30
N GLY A 27 79.42 -4.38 61.34
CA GLY A 27 78.87 -5.74 61.18
C GLY A 27 77.38 -5.92 61.45
N ALA A 28 76.56 -4.86 61.48
CA ALA A 28 75.11 -5.01 61.49
C ALA A 28 74.59 -4.98 60.04
N GLY A 29 74.27 -6.16 59.52
CA GLY A 29 73.77 -6.36 58.16
C GLY A 29 72.60 -5.43 57.83
N HIS A 30 72.71 -4.76 56.68
CA HIS A 30 71.59 -4.08 56.06
C HIS A 30 70.51 -5.13 55.78
N GLY A 31 69.38 -5.03 56.46
CA GLY A 31 68.20 -5.83 56.12
C GLY A 31 67.87 -5.64 54.63
N PRO A 32 67.44 -6.68 53.91
CA PRO A 32 67.18 -6.56 52.49
C PRO A 32 66.06 -5.53 52.26
N TRP A 33 66.35 -4.56 51.40
CA TRP A 33 65.39 -3.61 50.87
C TRP A 33 64.17 -4.37 50.34
N GLN A 34 62.99 -4.13 50.93
CA GLN A 34 61.73 -4.61 50.36
C GLN A 34 61.32 -3.63 49.25
N PRO A 35 61.27 -4.03 47.96
CA PRO A 35 60.68 -3.20 46.94
C PRO A 35 59.19 -3.02 47.27
N MET A 36 58.71 -1.78 47.33
CA MET A 36 57.27 -1.50 47.38
C MET A 36 56.62 -2.19 46.17
N SER A 37 55.74 -3.16 46.42
CA SER A 37 55.04 -3.87 45.36
C SER A 37 54.22 -2.85 44.55
N PRO A 38 54.28 -2.86 43.21
CA PRO A 38 53.39 -2.01 42.42
C PRO A 38 51.95 -2.33 42.80
N ALA A 39 51.13 -1.30 43.05
CA ALA A 39 49.73 -1.47 43.39
C ALA A 39 49.06 -2.38 42.34
N ALA A 40 48.53 -3.53 42.79
CA ALA A 40 47.92 -4.50 41.90
C ALA A 40 46.77 -3.82 41.13
N PRO A 41 46.64 -4.04 39.81
CA PRO A 41 45.55 -3.46 39.05
C PRO A 41 44.21 -3.88 39.66
N ASN A 42 43.39 -2.90 40.09
CA ASN A 42 42.13 -3.13 40.77
C ASN A 42 41.19 -3.97 39.90
N ARG A 43 41.16 -5.28 40.15
CA ARG A 43 40.30 -6.24 39.44
C ARG A 43 38.83 -5.85 39.57
N GLY A 44 38.44 -5.27 40.72
CA GLY A 44 37.09 -4.76 40.96
C GLY A 44 36.68 -3.63 40.00
N LEU A 45 37.60 -2.71 39.67
CA LEU A 45 37.32 -1.63 38.73
C LEU A 45 37.12 -2.17 37.30
N ARG A 46 37.89 -3.19 36.90
CA ARG A 46 37.74 -3.84 35.59
C ARG A 46 36.39 -4.54 35.44
N TRP A 47 35.98 -5.29 36.47
CA TRP A 47 34.68 -5.97 36.47
C TRP A 47 33.51 -4.98 36.52
N LEU A 48 33.64 -3.87 37.23
CA LEU A 48 32.63 -2.81 37.26
C LEU A 48 32.47 -2.17 35.87
N VAL A 49 33.56 -1.87 35.17
CA VAL A 49 33.52 -1.32 33.81
C VAL A 49 32.87 -2.30 32.83
N ILE A 50 33.20 -3.60 32.92
CA ILE A 50 32.59 -4.64 32.07
C ILE A 50 31.09 -4.77 32.34
N ALA A 51 30.68 -4.73 33.62
CA ALA A 51 29.27 -4.81 33.99
C ALA A 51 28.46 -3.62 33.46
N VAL A 52 29.00 -2.39 33.58
CA VAL A 52 28.36 -1.19 33.03
C VAL A 52 28.25 -1.26 31.49
N LEU A 53 29.30 -1.75 30.81
CA LEU A 53 29.26 -1.98 29.35
C LEU A 53 28.19 -2.98 28.94
N ALA A 54 28.08 -4.11 29.65
CA ALA A 54 27.07 -5.12 29.37
C ALA A 54 25.66 -4.55 29.53
N VAL A 55 25.41 -3.72 30.55
CA VAL A 55 24.10 -3.07 30.75
C VAL A 55 23.77 -2.09 29.63
N VAL A 56 24.72 -1.28 29.19
CA VAL A 56 24.50 -0.33 28.08
C VAL A 56 24.21 -1.05 26.77
N VAL A 57 24.99 -2.09 26.44
CA VAL A 57 24.82 -2.87 25.21
C VAL A 57 23.51 -3.66 25.24
N CYS A 58 23.18 -4.32 26.35
CA CYS A 58 21.91 -5.03 26.50
C CYS A 58 20.72 -4.08 26.47
N GLY A 59 20.81 -2.91 27.12
CA GLY A 59 19.76 -1.90 27.08
C GLY A 59 19.50 -1.38 25.66
N TYR A 60 20.56 -1.16 24.88
CA TYR A 60 20.44 -0.78 23.47
C TYR A 60 19.84 -1.89 22.61
N ALA A 61 20.28 -3.14 22.79
CA ALA A 61 19.73 -4.28 22.07
C ALA A 61 18.25 -4.52 22.39
N ILE A 62 17.85 -4.39 23.66
CA ILE A 62 16.45 -4.48 24.08
C ILE A 62 15.61 -3.35 23.47
N ALA A 63 16.12 -2.12 23.41
CA ALA A 63 15.43 -1.03 22.76
C ALA A 63 15.22 -1.30 21.26
N LEU A 64 16.20 -1.87 20.56
CA LEU A 64 16.06 -2.27 19.15
C LEU A 64 15.01 -3.37 18.96
N VAL A 65 14.96 -4.35 19.87
CA VAL A 65 13.98 -5.45 19.80
C VAL A 65 12.57 -4.96 20.13
N LEU A 66 12.39 -4.20 21.20
CA LEU A 66 11.09 -3.69 21.64
C LEU A 66 10.51 -2.65 20.69
N THR A 67 11.35 -1.98 19.92
CA THR A 67 10.88 -1.01 18.94
C THR A 67 10.63 -1.63 17.58
N ARG A 68 11.12 -2.85 17.28
CA ARG A 68 11.08 -3.52 15.96
C ARG A 68 9.81 -3.27 15.14
N ASP A 69 8.64 -3.36 15.75
CA ASP A 69 7.34 -3.30 15.09
C ASP A 69 7.02 -1.89 14.55
N ARG A 70 7.59 -0.84 15.16
CA ARG A 70 7.50 0.55 14.66
C ARG A 70 8.43 0.86 13.48
N TRP A 71 9.29 -0.08 13.11
CA TRP A 71 10.37 0.09 12.12
C TRP A 71 10.35 -1.05 11.09
N ALA A 72 9.31 -1.88 11.10
CA ALA A 72 9.03 -2.85 10.05
C ALA A 72 8.72 -2.07 8.74
N PRO A 73 9.29 -2.46 7.59
CA PRO A 73 9.03 -1.79 6.33
C PRO A 73 7.58 -2.06 5.91
N GLY A 74 6.70 -1.11 6.19
CA GLY A 74 5.31 -1.09 5.75
C GLY A 74 4.91 0.34 5.45
N ALA A 75 5.53 0.95 4.43
CA ALA A 75 5.09 2.23 3.87
C ALA A 75 5.76 2.48 2.50
N ALA A 76 4.99 2.25 1.45
CA ALA A 76 4.93 3.02 0.20
C ALA A 76 6.25 3.61 -0.34
N SER A 77 7.05 2.79 -1.01
CA SER A 77 7.82 3.29 -2.16
C SER A 77 7.18 2.71 -3.41
N GLY A 78 6.44 3.53 -4.14
CA GLY A 78 5.70 3.10 -5.33
C GLY A 78 4.94 4.27 -5.94
N GLU A 79 4.72 4.19 -7.24
CA GLU A 79 3.85 5.07 -8.00
C GLU A 79 2.40 4.81 -7.53
N ARG A 80 1.66 5.85 -7.16
CA ARG A 80 0.22 5.76 -6.85
C ARG A 80 -0.53 6.60 -7.85
N THR A 81 -1.61 6.03 -8.36
CA THR A 81 -2.48 6.69 -9.32
C THR A 81 -3.75 7.08 -8.59
N GLU A 82 -4.05 8.38 -8.62
CA GLU A 82 -5.25 8.96 -8.06
C GLU A 82 -6.26 9.18 -9.18
N LEU A 83 -7.37 8.46 -9.11
CA LEU A 83 -8.46 8.50 -10.07
C LEU A 83 -9.61 9.29 -9.47
N THR A 84 -9.99 10.40 -10.12
CA THR A 84 -11.15 11.21 -9.71
C THR A 84 -12.37 10.79 -10.52
N LEU A 85 -13.35 10.21 -9.86
CA LEU A 85 -14.60 9.72 -10.45
C LEU A 85 -15.76 10.63 -10.02
N ARG A 86 -16.55 11.12 -10.99
CA ARG A 86 -17.75 11.93 -10.71
C ARG A 86 -19.03 11.26 -11.19
N PRO A 87 -20.17 11.48 -10.51
CA PRO A 87 -21.47 11.05 -11.01
C PRO A 87 -21.74 11.56 -12.43
N ALA A 88 -22.22 10.69 -13.32
CA ALA A 88 -22.57 11.11 -14.67
C ALA A 88 -23.73 12.13 -14.67
N PRO A 89 -23.81 13.03 -15.65
CA PRO A 89 -24.88 14.02 -15.74
C PRO A 89 -26.28 13.39 -15.68
N GLY A 90 -27.16 13.95 -14.86
CA GLY A 90 -28.54 13.46 -14.69
C GLY A 90 -28.70 12.32 -13.67
N SER A 91 -27.63 11.88 -13.00
CA SER A 91 -27.71 10.96 -11.86
C SER A 91 -28.12 11.67 -10.56
N SER A 92 -28.81 10.95 -9.67
CA SER A 92 -29.15 11.45 -8.33
C SER A 92 -28.10 11.02 -7.30
N ALA A 93 -27.00 11.78 -7.22
CA ALA A 93 -25.91 11.51 -6.28
C ALA A 93 -26.22 12.06 -4.87
N SER A 94 -27.07 11.35 -4.11
CA SER A 94 -27.21 11.64 -2.68
C SER A 94 -25.96 11.20 -1.90
N GLY A 95 -25.67 11.81 -0.75
CA GLY A 95 -24.52 11.45 0.08
C GLY A 95 -24.46 9.95 0.42
N ASP A 96 -25.59 9.34 0.76
CA ASP A 96 -25.68 7.89 1.01
C ASP A 96 -25.41 7.05 -0.24
N SER A 97 -25.71 7.57 -1.43
CA SER A 97 -25.47 6.88 -2.70
C SER A 97 -24.02 7.02 -3.15
N LEU A 98 -23.37 8.17 -2.88
CA LEU A 98 -21.93 8.38 -3.05
C LEU A 98 -21.13 7.45 -2.14
N GLU A 99 -21.55 7.28 -0.88
CA GLU A 99 -20.86 6.38 0.06
C GLU A 99 -20.99 4.91 -0.35
N ARG A 100 -22.17 4.50 -0.86
CA ARG A 100 -22.34 3.17 -1.47
C ARG A 100 -21.47 3.00 -2.71
N ALA A 101 -21.46 3.99 -3.60
CA ALA A 101 -20.62 3.98 -4.80
C ALA A 101 -19.13 3.88 -4.45
N ARG A 102 -18.66 4.60 -3.42
CA ARG A 102 -17.29 4.52 -2.90
C ARG A 102 -16.92 3.07 -2.54
N GLY A 103 -17.79 2.39 -1.79
CA GLY A 103 -17.58 0.99 -1.39
C GLY A 103 -17.49 0.03 -2.59
N VAL A 104 -18.35 0.21 -3.61
CA VAL A 104 -18.33 -0.58 -4.84
C VAL A 104 -17.04 -0.32 -5.64
N VAL A 105 -16.64 0.95 -5.81
CA VAL A 105 -15.40 1.33 -6.50
C VAL A 105 -14.18 0.70 -5.80
N GLU A 106 -14.11 0.77 -4.47
CA GLU A 106 -13.04 0.15 -3.69
C GLU A 106 -13.02 -1.37 -3.83
N ALA A 107 -14.19 -2.02 -3.77
CA ALA A 107 -14.31 -3.47 -3.94
C ALA A 107 -13.86 -3.94 -5.33
N ARG A 108 -14.27 -3.22 -6.39
CA ARG A 108 -13.83 -3.51 -7.77
C ARG A 108 -12.33 -3.29 -7.94
N ALA A 109 -11.78 -2.24 -7.32
CA ALA A 109 -10.35 -1.99 -7.33
C ALA A 109 -9.56 -3.16 -6.72
N ALA A 110 -10.02 -3.65 -5.57
CA ALA A 110 -9.42 -4.80 -4.91
C ALA A 110 -9.56 -6.09 -5.72
N ALA A 111 -10.73 -6.36 -6.31
CA ALA A 111 -11.01 -7.56 -7.10
C ALA A 111 -10.18 -7.63 -8.40
N ARG A 112 -9.82 -6.48 -8.98
CA ARG A 112 -8.92 -6.37 -10.15
C ARG A 112 -7.42 -6.45 -9.79
N GLY A 113 -7.09 -6.75 -8.52
CA GLY A 113 -5.71 -6.92 -8.06
C GLY A 113 -5.06 -5.67 -7.46
N GLY A 114 -5.83 -4.60 -7.22
CA GLY A 114 -5.39 -3.40 -6.50
C GLY A 114 -5.24 -3.67 -5.00
N THR A 115 -4.21 -4.41 -4.60
CA THR A 115 -3.88 -4.63 -3.18
C THR A 115 -3.55 -3.27 -2.55
N ASP A 116 -4.27 -2.87 -1.50
CA ASP A 116 -4.23 -1.55 -0.85
C ASP A 116 -4.84 -0.39 -1.65
N ALA A 117 -5.76 -0.67 -2.59
CA ALA A 117 -6.62 0.35 -3.15
C ALA A 117 -7.49 0.97 -2.05
N ALA A 118 -7.63 2.30 -2.05
CA ALA A 118 -8.44 3.01 -1.08
C ALA A 118 -9.27 4.08 -1.80
N ALA A 119 -10.57 4.10 -1.53
CA ALA A 119 -11.48 5.11 -2.08
C ALA A 119 -12.00 6.03 -0.97
N THR A 120 -12.01 7.33 -1.24
CA THR A 120 -12.56 8.37 -0.36
C THR A 120 -13.54 9.25 -1.13
N VAL A 121 -14.62 9.69 -0.46
CA VAL A 121 -15.54 10.69 -1.03
C VAL A 121 -14.99 12.08 -0.71
N ASP A 122 -14.84 12.91 -1.74
CA ASP A 122 -14.51 14.34 -1.63
C ASP A 122 -15.59 15.16 -2.34
N ASP A 123 -16.36 15.91 -1.56
CA ASP A 123 -17.57 16.65 -1.98
C ASP A 123 -18.57 15.80 -2.80
N ASP A 124 -18.44 15.83 -4.13
CA ASP A 124 -19.30 15.16 -5.12
C ASP A 124 -18.45 14.31 -6.09
N ALA A 125 -17.29 13.87 -5.63
CA ALA A 125 -16.38 13.01 -6.35
C ALA A 125 -15.89 11.86 -5.45
N ILE A 126 -15.53 10.75 -6.09
CA ILE A 126 -14.86 9.62 -5.45
C ILE A 126 -13.41 9.63 -5.92
N ILE A 127 -12.50 9.76 -4.96
CA ILE A 127 -11.07 9.71 -5.17
C ILE A 127 -10.60 8.30 -4.87
N LEU A 128 -10.17 7.57 -5.89
CA LEU A 128 -9.62 6.23 -5.77
C LEU A 128 -8.10 6.29 -5.91
N SER A 129 -7.37 5.86 -4.87
CA SER A 129 -5.91 5.72 -4.89
C SER A 129 -5.53 4.26 -5.09
N VAL A 130 -4.90 3.95 -6.23
CA VAL A 130 -4.43 2.60 -6.56
C VAL A 130 -2.90 2.57 -6.66
N PRO A 131 -2.21 1.67 -5.93
CA PRO A 131 -0.76 1.47 -6.11
C PRO A 131 -0.44 0.79 -7.44
N GLY A 132 0.50 1.35 -8.20
CA GLY A 132 1.04 0.70 -9.41
C GLY A 132 0.05 0.56 -10.57
N ALA A 133 -1.01 1.38 -10.58
CA ALA A 133 -2.00 1.42 -11.64
C ALA A 133 -1.50 2.21 -12.86
N ASP A 134 -1.73 1.69 -14.05
CA ASP A 134 -1.58 2.38 -15.34
C ASP A 134 -2.90 3.07 -15.76
N ASP A 135 -2.82 4.26 -16.36
CA ASP A 135 -3.98 5.15 -16.58
C ASP A 135 -5.13 4.53 -17.39
N GLU A 136 -4.84 3.55 -18.26
CA GLU A 136 -5.80 2.98 -19.21
C GLU A 136 -6.57 1.78 -18.63
N SER A 137 -6.00 1.02 -17.69
CA SER A 137 -6.61 -0.22 -17.20
C SER A 137 -7.74 -0.02 -16.19
N TRP A 138 -8.01 1.24 -15.80
CA TRP A 138 -8.99 1.60 -14.77
C TRP A 138 -10.11 2.51 -15.26
N SER A 139 -10.23 2.81 -16.56
CA SER A 139 -11.31 3.67 -17.09
C SER A 139 -12.71 3.14 -16.78
N ASP A 140 -12.84 1.82 -16.72
CA ASP A 140 -14.14 1.14 -16.66
C ASP A 140 -14.60 0.91 -15.22
N ILE A 141 -13.80 1.30 -14.23
CA ILE A 141 -14.19 1.19 -12.81
C ILE A 141 -15.43 2.02 -12.48
N GLY A 142 -15.67 3.07 -13.27
CA GLY A 142 -16.85 3.93 -13.17
C GLY A 142 -18.08 3.44 -13.94
N ALA A 143 -17.98 2.39 -14.75
CA ALA A 143 -19.13 1.78 -15.41
C ALA A 143 -20.15 1.33 -14.37
N ALA A 144 -21.45 1.40 -14.66
CA ALA A 144 -22.44 1.03 -13.64
C ALA A 144 -22.30 -0.45 -13.26
N GLY A 145 -21.91 -1.31 -14.20
CA GLY A 145 -21.70 -2.74 -14.00
C GLY A 145 -22.99 -3.42 -13.56
N ARG A 146 -24.14 -2.95 -14.04
CA ARG A 146 -25.44 -3.56 -13.75
C ARG A 146 -25.64 -4.72 -14.71
N LEU A 147 -25.65 -5.93 -14.17
CA LEU A 147 -26.07 -7.13 -14.89
C LEU A 147 -27.58 -7.31 -14.75
N ASP A 148 -28.25 -7.49 -15.88
CA ASP A 148 -29.67 -7.77 -15.98
C ASP A 148 -29.86 -9.05 -16.81
N LEU A 149 -30.51 -10.06 -16.22
CA LEU A 149 -30.98 -11.22 -16.98
C LEU A 149 -32.36 -10.90 -17.54
N ARG A 150 -32.49 -10.92 -18.87
CA ARG A 150 -33.71 -10.48 -19.57
C ARG A 150 -34.16 -11.52 -20.60
N PRO A 151 -35.43 -11.93 -20.63
CA PRO A 151 -35.94 -12.81 -21.68
C PRO A 151 -35.81 -12.15 -23.06
N VAL A 152 -35.40 -12.93 -24.06
CA VAL A 152 -35.32 -12.44 -25.45
C VAL A 152 -36.68 -12.61 -26.12
N ILE A 153 -37.29 -11.51 -26.55
CA ILE A 153 -38.55 -11.51 -27.31
C ILE A 153 -38.26 -11.66 -28.81
N HIS A 154 -37.29 -10.90 -29.32
CA HIS A 154 -36.91 -10.92 -30.73
C HIS A 154 -35.44 -10.57 -30.90
N ALA A 155 -34.82 -11.10 -31.96
CA ALA A 155 -33.46 -10.75 -32.35
C ALA A 155 -33.38 -10.60 -33.86
N ILE A 156 -32.62 -9.60 -34.32
CA ILE A 156 -32.32 -9.38 -35.74
C ILE A 156 -30.83 -9.08 -35.90
N GLU A 157 -30.29 -9.43 -37.06
CA GLU A 157 -28.93 -9.03 -37.44
C GLU A 157 -28.84 -7.50 -37.51
N ALA A 158 -27.76 -6.96 -36.95
CA ALA A 158 -27.39 -5.58 -37.15
C ALA A 158 -27.02 -5.34 -38.63
N GLN A 159 -27.26 -4.13 -39.12
CA GLN A 159 -26.75 -3.74 -40.42
C GLN A 159 -25.24 -3.51 -40.31
N PRO A 160 -24.46 -3.81 -41.37
CA PRO A 160 -23.03 -3.56 -41.38
C PRO A 160 -22.78 -2.12 -40.92
N ALA A 161 -21.99 -1.97 -39.85
CA ALA A 161 -21.75 -0.68 -39.22
C ALA A 161 -21.40 0.34 -40.31
N GLY A 162 -22.20 1.40 -40.39
CA GLY A 162 -21.80 2.61 -41.09
C GLY A 162 -20.54 3.20 -40.43
N ALA A 163 -19.99 4.29 -40.96
CA ALA A 163 -18.95 5.01 -40.23
C ALA A 163 -19.46 5.31 -38.81
N PRO A 164 -18.67 5.03 -37.74
CA PRO A 164 -19.07 5.30 -36.37
C PRO A 164 -19.66 6.70 -36.27
N THR A 165 -20.85 6.83 -35.71
CA THR A 165 -21.36 8.18 -35.47
C THR A 165 -20.56 8.75 -34.31
N ASP A 166 -20.12 10.01 -34.42
CA ASP A 166 -19.32 10.70 -33.41
C ASP A 166 -20.20 11.07 -32.19
N ARG A 167 -20.83 10.05 -31.59
CA ARG A 167 -21.71 10.22 -30.44
C ARG A 167 -20.87 10.59 -29.24
N PRO A 168 -21.28 11.63 -28.49
CA PRO A 168 -20.62 11.99 -27.25
C PRO A 168 -20.52 10.78 -26.32
N LYS A 169 -19.33 10.54 -25.75
CA LYS A 169 -19.12 9.55 -24.68
C LYS A 169 -20.01 9.83 -23.47
N THR A 170 -20.41 11.08 -23.27
CA THR A 170 -21.32 11.50 -22.20
C THR A 170 -22.62 12.04 -22.81
N PRO A 171 -23.74 11.32 -22.68
CA PRO A 171 -25.03 11.78 -23.19
C PRO A 171 -25.58 12.95 -22.36
N SER A 172 -26.38 13.81 -22.98
CA SER A 172 -27.16 14.81 -22.24
C SER A 172 -28.37 14.14 -21.55
N PRO A 173 -28.89 14.71 -20.45
CA PRO A 173 -30.09 14.17 -19.79
C PRO A 173 -31.30 14.04 -20.72
N GLN A 174 -31.46 14.98 -21.67
CA GLN A 174 -32.52 14.91 -22.67
C GLN A 174 -32.31 13.74 -23.63
N ALA A 175 -31.08 13.52 -24.11
CA ALA A 175 -30.78 12.39 -24.99
C ALA A 175 -31.06 11.04 -24.30
N VAL A 176 -30.76 10.92 -23.01
CA VAL A 176 -31.12 9.73 -22.23
C VAL A 176 -32.63 9.56 -22.16
N ALA A 177 -33.38 10.64 -21.90
CA ALA A 177 -34.84 10.58 -21.83
C ALA A 177 -35.48 10.18 -23.18
N ASP A 178 -35.00 10.74 -24.29
CA ASP A 178 -35.46 10.42 -25.63
C ASP A 178 -35.18 8.94 -25.98
N GLU A 179 -33.99 8.43 -25.61
CA GLU A 179 -33.64 7.02 -25.81
C GLU A 179 -34.50 6.08 -24.96
N LYS A 180 -34.86 6.46 -23.73
CA LYS A 180 -35.81 5.68 -22.91
C LYS A 180 -37.19 5.62 -23.55
N GLU A 181 -37.72 6.75 -24.02
CA GLU A 181 -39.02 6.81 -24.67
C GLU A 181 -39.09 5.89 -25.90
N LEU A 182 -38.01 5.83 -26.68
CA LEU A 182 -37.94 4.98 -27.87
C LEU A 182 -37.66 3.50 -27.53
N ARG A 183 -36.57 3.22 -26.81
CA ARG A 183 -36.05 1.85 -26.62
C ARG A 183 -36.72 1.09 -25.49
N GLN A 184 -37.40 1.78 -24.58
CA GLN A 184 -38.13 1.18 -23.45
C GLN A 184 -39.65 1.33 -23.55
N SER A 185 -40.16 1.64 -24.74
CA SER A 185 -41.60 1.74 -24.97
C SER A 185 -42.32 0.40 -24.78
N ALA A 186 -43.48 0.44 -24.11
CA ALA A 186 -44.39 -0.68 -24.03
C ALA A 186 -45.29 -0.84 -25.27
N ASP A 187 -45.28 0.11 -26.22
CA ASP A 187 -46.05 0.00 -27.47
C ASP A 187 -45.32 -0.93 -28.46
N PRO A 188 -45.94 -2.05 -28.88
CA PRO A 188 -45.31 -3.00 -29.82
C PRO A 188 -44.89 -2.38 -31.15
N SER A 189 -45.59 -1.33 -31.60
CA SER A 189 -45.27 -0.62 -32.84
C SER A 189 -43.98 0.19 -32.70
N ILE A 190 -43.80 0.83 -31.53
CA ILE A 190 -42.59 1.59 -31.21
C ILE A 190 -41.43 0.62 -30.97
N GLN A 191 -41.65 -0.52 -30.33
CA GLN A 191 -40.62 -1.55 -30.16
C GLN A 191 -40.05 -2.03 -31.49
N LEU A 192 -40.92 -2.34 -32.46
CA LEU A 192 -40.47 -2.79 -33.78
C LEU A 192 -39.72 -1.68 -34.54
N LEU A 193 -40.17 -0.43 -34.41
CA LEU A 193 -39.47 0.74 -34.98
C LEU A 193 -38.10 0.92 -34.32
N ALA A 194 -38.04 0.89 -32.99
CA ALA A 194 -36.82 1.03 -32.21
C ALA A 194 -35.82 -0.07 -32.54
N LEU A 195 -36.28 -1.32 -32.70
CA LEU A 195 -35.46 -2.46 -33.10
C LEU A 195 -34.81 -2.23 -34.47
N GLN A 196 -35.57 -1.80 -35.47
CA GLN A 196 -35.03 -1.49 -36.81
C GLN A 196 -34.09 -0.28 -36.79
N PHE A 197 -34.38 0.74 -35.97
CA PHE A 197 -33.52 1.91 -35.82
C PHE A 197 -32.22 1.57 -35.10
N GLN A 198 -32.26 0.72 -34.07
CA GLN A 198 -31.10 0.22 -33.34
C GLN A 198 -30.16 -0.59 -34.24
N ALA A 199 -30.72 -1.37 -35.18
CA ALA A 199 -29.93 -2.15 -36.15
C ALA A 199 -28.96 -1.33 -37.00
N THR A 200 -29.15 -0.02 -37.14
CA THR A 200 -28.24 0.83 -37.91
C THR A 200 -27.17 1.51 -37.06
N ARG A 201 -27.10 1.20 -35.76
CA ARG A 201 -26.27 1.93 -34.78
C ARG A 201 -25.59 1.06 -33.72
N CYS A 202 -25.57 -0.26 -33.90
CA CYS A 202 -24.75 -1.13 -33.08
C CYS A 202 -23.27 -0.83 -33.39
N GLY A 203 -22.55 -0.32 -32.38
CA GLY A 203 -21.17 0.19 -32.52
C GLY A 203 -20.97 1.63 -32.06
N ASP A 204 -22.04 2.38 -31.82
CA ASP A 204 -21.97 3.69 -31.17
C ASP A 204 -22.00 3.55 -29.64
N ASN A 205 -21.48 4.54 -28.91
CA ASN A 205 -21.64 4.61 -27.45
C ASN A 205 -23.13 4.56 -27.07
N ASP A 206 -23.49 3.65 -26.15
CA ASP A 206 -24.87 3.53 -25.69
C ASP A 206 -25.20 4.59 -24.63
N ALA A 207 -26.18 5.44 -24.92
CA ALA A 207 -26.63 6.46 -23.98
C ALA A 207 -27.39 5.90 -22.77
N LEU A 208 -27.97 4.71 -22.91
CA LEU A 208 -28.70 4.01 -21.85
C LEU A 208 -27.81 3.11 -20.98
N ALA A 209 -26.51 2.98 -21.28
CA ALA A 209 -25.61 2.16 -20.49
C ALA A 209 -25.66 2.51 -19.00
N GLY A 210 -26.11 1.55 -18.18
CA GLY A 210 -26.28 1.71 -16.74
C GLY A 210 -27.44 2.64 -16.32
N ARG A 211 -28.27 3.09 -17.25
CA ARG A 211 -29.35 4.07 -17.01
C ARG A 211 -30.74 3.58 -17.41
N ASP A 212 -30.89 2.42 -18.04
CA ASP A 212 -32.19 1.85 -18.38
C ASP A 212 -33.02 1.49 -17.13
N ASP A 213 -34.34 1.42 -17.29
CA ASP A 213 -35.27 0.92 -16.26
C ASP A 213 -35.44 -0.60 -16.38
N PRO A 214 -35.10 -1.39 -15.34
CA PRO A 214 -35.20 -2.84 -15.38
C PRO A 214 -36.64 -3.35 -15.53
N ASN A 215 -37.66 -2.56 -15.19
CA ASN A 215 -39.08 -2.96 -15.27
C ASN A 215 -39.74 -2.61 -16.60
N GLN A 216 -38.94 -2.25 -17.61
CA GLN A 216 -39.41 -1.92 -18.95
C GLN A 216 -38.72 -2.79 -19.98
N PRO A 217 -39.35 -3.06 -21.14
CA PRO A 217 -38.67 -3.70 -22.26
C PRO A 217 -37.43 -2.89 -22.67
N LEU A 218 -36.50 -3.53 -23.37
CA LEU A 218 -35.30 -2.86 -23.86
C LEU A 218 -34.95 -3.35 -25.25
N VAL A 219 -34.89 -2.43 -26.20
CA VAL A 219 -34.18 -2.66 -27.46
C VAL A 219 -32.71 -2.34 -27.26
N THR A 220 -31.80 -3.26 -27.60
CA THR A 220 -30.35 -3.05 -27.41
C THR A 220 -29.51 -3.93 -28.36
N CYS A 221 -28.20 -3.72 -28.40
CA CYS A 221 -27.27 -4.51 -29.21
C CYS A 221 -26.50 -5.54 -28.37
N SER A 222 -25.98 -6.57 -29.03
CA SER A 222 -24.86 -7.35 -28.50
C SER A 222 -23.60 -6.50 -28.36
N ASP A 223 -22.71 -6.94 -27.47
CA ASP A 223 -21.42 -6.32 -27.24
C ASP A 223 -20.52 -6.30 -28.50
N ASP A 224 -20.58 -7.35 -29.32
CA ASP A 224 -19.92 -7.42 -30.63
C ASP A 224 -20.56 -6.52 -31.71
N GLY A 225 -21.73 -5.94 -31.42
CA GLY A 225 -22.50 -5.10 -32.32
C GLY A 225 -23.14 -5.83 -33.51
N GLU A 226 -23.13 -7.16 -33.54
CA GLU A 226 -23.62 -7.96 -34.67
C GLU A 226 -25.13 -8.24 -34.59
N THR A 227 -25.72 -8.22 -33.40
CA THR A 227 -27.13 -8.56 -33.17
C THR A 227 -27.85 -7.46 -32.41
N VAL A 228 -29.11 -7.21 -32.78
CA VAL A 228 -30.03 -6.38 -32.02
C VAL A 228 -31.08 -7.25 -31.36
N TYR A 229 -31.33 -7.01 -30.08
CA TYR A 229 -32.32 -7.70 -29.28
C TYR A 229 -33.46 -6.76 -28.90
N LEU A 230 -34.68 -7.29 -28.92
CA LEU A 230 -35.80 -6.81 -28.12
C LEU A 230 -35.89 -7.72 -26.90
N LEU A 231 -35.62 -7.16 -25.74
CA LEU A 231 -35.63 -7.83 -24.44
C LEU A 231 -36.87 -7.44 -23.65
N ASP A 232 -37.40 -8.38 -22.88
CA ASP A 232 -38.44 -8.11 -21.89
C ASP A 232 -37.85 -7.48 -20.61
N GLU A 233 -38.69 -7.22 -19.61
CA GLU A 233 -38.26 -6.76 -18.28
C GLU A 233 -37.25 -7.72 -17.61
N THR A 234 -36.44 -7.17 -16.71
CA THR A 234 -35.43 -7.92 -15.96
C THR A 234 -36.11 -8.93 -15.04
N ILE A 235 -35.69 -10.20 -15.13
CA ILE A 235 -36.15 -11.27 -14.24
C ILE A 235 -35.27 -11.43 -13.00
N ILE A 236 -33.96 -11.22 -13.16
CA ILE A 236 -32.93 -11.27 -12.11
C ILE A 236 -31.95 -10.15 -12.38
N ASP A 237 -31.73 -9.31 -11.37
CA ASP A 237 -30.73 -8.25 -11.37
C ASP A 237 -29.42 -8.72 -10.71
N GLY A 238 -28.36 -7.94 -10.92
CA GLY A 238 -27.05 -8.22 -10.35
C GLY A 238 -26.97 -8.12 -8.82
N GLU A 239 -27.97 -7.57 -8.12
CA GLU A 239 -27.99 -7.55 -6.65
C GLU A 239 -28.27 -8.95 -6.07
N ARG A 240 -28.78 -9.87 -6.89
CA ARG A 240 -29.02 -11.27 -6.53
C ARG A 240 -27.83 -12.19 -6.75
N ILE A 241 -26.67 -11.67 -7.13
CA ILE A 241 -25.45 -12.45 -7.28
C ILE A 241 -24.77 -12.57 -5.91
N GLU A 242 -24.64 -13.80 -5.42
CA GLU A 242 -23.88 -14.12 -4.20
C GLU A 242 -22.38 -14.19 -4.49
N SER A 243 -22.00 -14.84 -5.60
CA SER A 243 -20.61 -14.89 -6.05
C SER A 243 -20.47 -14.91 -7.56
N ALA A 244 -19.35 -14.37 -8.04
CA ALA A 244 -18.94 -14.41 -9.44
C ALA A 244 -17.47 -14.83 -9.55
N GLY A 245 -17.19 -15.78 -10.43
CA GLY A 245 -15.84 -16.29 -10.71
C GLY A 245 -15.56 -16.34 -12.20
N HIS A 246 -14.30 -16.53 -12.58
CA HIS A 246 -13.92 -16.83 -13.95
C HIS A 246 -13.21 -18.18 -13.97
N GLU A 247 -13.53 -19.00 -14.97
CA GLU A 247 -12.94 -20.31 -15.15
C GLU A 247 -12.68 -20.57 -16.63
N PHE A 248 -11.65 -21.35 -16.93
CA PHE A 248 -11.45 -21.89 -18.26
C PHE A 248 -12.27 -23.17 -18.40
N ASP A 249 -13.36 -23.12 -19.15
CA ASP A 249 -14.19 -24.29 -19.39
C ASP A 249 -13.53 -25.21 -20.43
N GLU A 250 -13.00 -26.35 -19.99
CA GLU A 250 -12.36 -27.33 -20.88
C GLU A 250 -13.32 -27.91 -21.94
N GLY A 251 -14.63 -27.89 -21.68
CA GLY A 251 -15.64 -28.43 -22.59
C GLY A 251 -15.85 -27.57 -23.83
N SER A 252 -15.94 -26.25 -23.65
CA SER A 252 -16.06 -25.26 -24.73
C SER A 252 -14.70 -24.75 -25.22
N GLY A 253 -13.64 -24.89 -24.42
CA GLY A 253 -12.31 -24.36 -24.72
C GLY A 253 -12.24 -22.83 -24.64
N GLN A 254 -13.07 -22.21 -23.80
CA GLN A 254 -13.21 -20.76 -23.66
C GLN A 254 -13.21 -20.35 -22.20
N TRP A 255 -12.84 -19.09 -21.94
CA TRP A 255 -13.06 -18.48 -20.63
C TRP A 255 -14.53 -18.13 -20.46
N VAL A 256 -15.07 -18.44 -19.29
CA VAL A 256 -16.45 -18.17 -18.91
C VAL A 256 -16.49 -17.46 -17.56
N VAL A 257 -17.62 -16.81 -17.28
CA VAL A 257 -17.89 -16.24 -15.96
C VAL A 257 -18.98 -17.06 -15.28
N ASP A 258 -18.63 -17.76 -14.21
CA ASP A 258 -19.55 -18.49 -13.37
C ASP A 258 -20.24 -17.54 -12.38
N LEU A 259 -21.55 -17.69 -12.27
CA LEU A 259 -22.38 -16.94 -11.32
C LEU A 259 -23.08 -17.91 -10.37
N GLU A 260 -23.14 -17.52 -9.11
CA GLU A 260 -23.99 -18.14 -8.10
C GLU A 260 -24.94 -17.09 -7.55
N PHE A 261 -26.24 -17.37 -7.62
CA PHE A 261 -27.27 -16.50 -7.10
C PHE A 261 -27.53 -16.73 -5.61
N ASP A 262 -27.98 -15.70 -4.91
CA ASP A 262 -28.50 -15.81 -3.55
C ASP A 262 -29.77 -16.69 -3.49
N GLY A 263 -30.33 -16.90 -2.29
CA GLY A 263 -31.52 -17.75 -2.13
C GLY A 263 -32.77 -17.28 -2.88
N ASP A 264 -32.97 -15.96 -3.04
CA ASP A 264 -34.10 -15.40 -3.79
C ASP A 264 -33.86 -15.55 -5.30
N GLY A 265 -32.67 -15.19 -5.77
CA GLY A 265 -32.25 -15.33 -7.16
C GLY A 265 -32.26 -16.78 -7.62
N THR A 266 -31.78 -17.72 -6.79
CA THR A 266 -31.84 -19.16 -7.04
C THR A 266 -33.27 -19.64 -7.28
N SER A 267 -34.20 -19.20 -6.44
CA SER A 267 -35.62 -19.60 -6.54
C SER A 267 -36.26 -19.02 -7.80
N ARG A 268 -36.04 -17.73 -8.09
CA ARG A 268 -36.54 -17.08 -9.30
C ARG A 268 -35.97 -17.71 -10.57
N TRP A 269 -34.66 -18.01 -10.57
CA TRP A 269 -34.00 -18.63 -11.72
C TRP A 269 -34.54 -20.05 -11.97
N ALA A 270 -34.74 -20.82 -10.91
CA ALA A 270 -35.32 -22.16 -10.99
C ALA A 270 -36.73 -22.12 -11.60
N ASP A 271 -37.60 -21.25 -11.08
CA ASP A 271 -38.98 -21.12 -11.55
C ASP A 271 -39.03 -20.64 -13.01
N PHE A 272 -38.22 -19.63 -13.34
CA PHE A 272 -38.17 -19.08 -14.69
C PHE A 272 -37.67 -20.11 -15.71
N THR A 273 -36.54 -20.77 -15.44
CA THR A 273 -35.94 -21.73 -16.37
C THR A 273 -36.79 -22.98 -16.56
N ALA A 274 -37.49 -23.45 -15.52
CA ALA A 274 -38.42 -24.56 -15.63
C ALA A 274 -39.62 -24.25 -16.55
N ALA A 275 -40.08 -22.99 -16.58
CA ALA A 275 -41.20 -22.56 -17.40
C ALA A 275 -40.82 -22.18 -18.84
N ASN A 276 -39.54 -21.92 -19.11
CA ASN A 276 -39.06 -21.30 -20.36
C ASN A 276 -37.99 -22.14 -21.09
N ILE A 277 -38.08 -23.46 -21.02
CA ILE A 277 -37.19 -24.35 -21.78
C ILE A 277 -37.37 -24.12 -23.28
N GLY A 278 -36.26 -23.95 -24.00
CA GLY A 278 -36.22 -23.69 -25.44
C GLY A 278 -36.30 -22.21 -25.82
N THR A 279 -36.38 -21.29 -24.85
CA THR A 279 -36.27 -19.84 -25.10
C THR A 279 -34.90 -19.30 -24.74
N GLN A 280 -34.57 -18.08 -25.16
CA GLN A 280 -33.30 -17.42 -24.84
C GLN A 280 -33.45 -16.43 -23.69
N VAL A 281 -32.40 -16.32 -22.87
CA VAL A 281 -32.25 -15.27 -21.86
C VAL A 281 -30.95 -14.54 -22.13
N ALA A 282 -31.03 -13.23 -22.28
CA ALA A 282 -29.88 -12.36 -22.44
C ALA A 282 -29.26 -12.04 -21.08
N PHE A 283 -27.94 -12.13 -21.01
CA PHE A 283 -27.11 -11.54 -19.97
C PHE A 283 -26.67 -10.16 -20.45
N ALA A 284 -27.37 -9.12 -20.01
CA ALA A 284 -27.10 -7.75 -20.40
C ALA A 284 -26.29 -7.02 -19.33
N LEU A 285 -25.11 -6.52 -19.66
CA LEU A 285 -24.29 -5.69 -18.78
C LEU A 285 -24.36 -4.25 -19.24
N ASP A 286 -24.89 -3.36 -18.40
CA ASP A 286 -25.08 -1.94 -18.76
C ASP A 286 -25.72 -1.78 -20.14
N THR A 287 -26.82 -2.50 -20.38
CA THR A 287 -27.56 -2.63 -21.66
C THR A 287 -26.89 -3.42 -22.78
N ALA A 288 -25.58 -3.66 -22.77
CA ALA A 288 -24.92 -4.45 -23.81
C ALA A 288 -25.14 -5.96 -23.57
N VAL A 289 -25.63 -6.69 -24.57
CA VAL A 289 -25.85 -8.14 -24.45
C VAL A 289 -24.54 -8.89 -24.63
N LEU A 290 -24.02 -9.45 -23.55
CA LEU A 290 -22.80 -10.27 -23.55
C LEU A 290 -23.04 -11.64 -24.20
N SER A 291 -24.19 -12.25 -23.87
CA SER A 291 -24.68 -13.45 -24.53
C SER A 291 -26.17 -13.65 -24.31
N ALA A 292 -26.79 -14.44 -25.19
CA ALA A 292 -28.19 -14.83 -25.12
C ALA A 292 -28.38 -16.35 -25.34
N PRO A 293 -27.88 -17.21 -24.44
CA PRO A 293 -27.99 -18.66 -24.60
C PRO A 293 -29.44 -19.14 -24.49
N GLU A 294 -29.71 -20.28 -25.11
CA GLU A 294 -30.98 -21.01 -24.98
C GLU A 294 -31.04 -21.79 -23.66
N ILE A 295 -32.17 -21.72 -22.96
CA ILE A 295 -32.45 -22.53 -21.77
C ILE A 295 -32.70 -23.97 -22.22
N ARG A 296 -31.75 -24.86 -21.94
CA ARG A 296 -31.83 -26.28 -22.33
C ARG A 296 -32.51 -27.17 -21.29
N GLU A 297 -32.44 -26.76 -20.03
CA GLU A 297 -33.04 -27.49 -18.90
C GLU A 297 -33.36 -26.52 -17.75
N ALA A 298 -34.14 -26.99 -16.79
CA ALA A 298 -34.39 -26.24 -15.55
C ALA A 298 -33.10 -26.17 -14.71
N MET A 299 -32.84 -25.00 -14.12
CA MET A 299 -31.62 -24.73 -13.34
C MET A 299 -31.94 -24.49 -11.86
N PRO A 300 -32.32 -25.53 -11.08
CA PRO A 300 -32.72 -25.38 -9.69
C PRO A 300 -31.55 -25.07 -8.74
N GLY A 301 -30.31 -25.20 -9.20
CA GLY A 301 -29.11 -25.07 -8.39
C GLY A 301 -28.57 -23.66 -8.23
N GLY A 302 -29.24 -22.64 -8.80
CA GLY A 302 -28.85 -21.24 -8.61
C GLY A 302 -27.53 -20.83 -9.28
N ARG A 303 -26.92 -21.71 -10.07
CA ARG A 303 -25.66 -21.47 -10.77
C ARG A 303 -25.89 -21.36 -12.27
N THR A 304 -25.19 -20.43 -12.90
CA THR A 304 -25.23 -20.22 -14.36
C THR A 304 -23.89 -19.70 -14.86
N GLN A 305 -23.69 -19.74 -16.17
CA GLN A 305 -22.48 -19.25 -16.82
C GLN A 305 -22.81 -18.17 -17.85
N ILE A 306 -22.01 -17.11 -17.86
CA ILE A 306 -21.97 -16.15 -18.97
C ILE A 306 -20.86 -16.61 -19.92
N THR A 307 -21.24 -16.81 -21.18
CA THR A 307 -20.31 -17.05 -22.29
C THR A 307 -20.18 -15.79 -23.14
N GLY A 308 -19.10 -15.62 -23.91
CA GLY A 308 -18.95 -14.44 -24.77
C GLY A 308 -17.65 -14.37 -25.57
N GLY A 309 -16.88 -15.47 -25.68
CA GLY A 309 -15.57 -15.43 -26.33
C GLY A 309 -14.52 -14.62 -25.56
N PHE A 310 -14.65 -14.58 -24.23
CA PHE A 310 -13.77 -13.80 -23.35
C PHE A 310 -12.31 -14.28 -23.40
N THR A 311 -11.38 -13.35 -23.23
CA THR A 311 -10.03 -13.69 -22.78
C THR A 311 -10.02 -13.95 -21.27
N GLU A 312 -8.90 -14.47 -20.74
CA GLU A 312 -8.73 -14.65 -19.29
C GLU A 312 -8.92 -13.33 -18.55
N ASP A 313 -8.32 -12.26 -19.08
CA ASP A 313 -8.37 -10.93 -18.48
C ASP A 313 -9.82 -10.38 -18.54
N ASP A 314 -10.51 -10.48 -19.68
CA ASP A 314 -11.90 -10.02 -19.80
C ASP A 314 -12.83 -10.76 -18.82
N ALA A 315 -12.69 -12.08 -18.71
CA ALA A 315 -13.51 -12.88 -17.81
C ALA A 315 -13.22 -12.55 -16.34
N ARG A 316 -11.94 -12.39 -15.98
CA ARG A 316 -11.54 -11.96 -14.63
C ARG A 316 -12.11 -10.59 -14.28
N ASP A 317 -12.02 -9.66 -15.22
CA ASP A 317 -12.46 -8.28 -15.05
C ASP A 317 -13.98 -8.18 -14.92
N LEU A 318 -14.71 -8.93 -15.74
CA LEU A 318 -16.17 -9.06 -15.64
C LEU A 318 -16.57 -9.69 -14.31
N ALA A 319 -15.95 -10.81 -13.90
CA ALA A 319 -16.23 -11.44 -12.61
C ALA A 319 -15.95 -10.49 -11.44
N ALA A 320 -14.85 -9.74 -11.47
CA ALA A 320 -14.52 -8.73 -10.48
C ALA A 320 -15.56 -7.59 -10.42
N ALA A 321 -16.04 -7.12 -11.57
CA ALA A 321 -17.07 -6.08 -11.65
C ALA A 321 -18.39 -6.55 -11.04
N LEU A 322 -18.80 -7.80 -11.32
CA LEU A 322 -20.02 -8.40 -10.81
C LEU A 322 -19.92 -8.71 -9.30
N GLN A 323 -18.78 -9.20 -8.83
CA GLN A 323 -18.53 -9.49 -7.42
C GLN A 323 -18.53 -8.22 -6.54
N GLY A 324 -18.07 -7.09 -7.09
CA GLY A 324 -18.10 -5.79 -6.43
C GLY A 324 -19.50 -5.17 -6.34
N GLY A 325 -20.49 -5.72 -7.05
CA GLY A 325 -21.85 -5.20 -7.15
C GLY A 325 -21.98 -4.04 -8.15
N ALA A 326 -23.23 -3.69 -8.46
CA ALA A 326 -23.53 -2.57 -9.35
C ALA A 326 -23.39 -1.21 -8.64
N LEU A 327 -22.90 -0.20 -9.37
CA LEU A 327 -22.95 1.18 -8.88
C LEU A 327 -24.41 1.68 -8.91
N PRO A 328 -24.82 2.49 -7.93
CA PRO A 328 -26.16 3.09 -7.92
C PRO A 328 -26.38 4.07 -9.08
N PHE A 329 -25.30 4.58 -9.67
CA PHE A 329 -25.29 5.40 -10.88
C PHE A 329 -23.91 5.31 -11.54
N PRO A 330 -23.81 5.51 -12.86
CA PRO A 330 -22.52 5.50 -13.55
C PRO A 330 -21.66 6.70 -13.10
N LEU A 331 -20.36 6.44 -12.96
CA LEU A 331 -19.32 7.43 -12.68
C LEU A 331 -18.48 7.68 -13.94
N ILE A 332 -17.97 8.89 -14.09
CA ILE A 332 -17.09 9.31 -15.18
C ILE A 332 -15.72 9.62 -14.59
N LEU A 333 -14.67 9.09 -15.20
CA LEU A 333 -13.30 9.46 -14.88
C LEU A 333 -13.02 10.88 -15.37
N GLU A 334 -12.79 11.80 -14.44
CA GLU A 334 -12.49 13.21 -14.73
C GLU A 334 -10.97 13.42 -14.90
N SER A 335 -10.18 12.81 -14.03
CA SER A 335 -8.72 12.91 -14.06
C SER A 335 -8.07 11.65 -13.50
N SER A 336 -6.91 11.31 -14.07
CA SER A 336 -5.94 10.37 -13.52
C SER A 336 -4.68 11.16 -13.24
N THR A 337 -4.22 11.16 -11.99
CA THR A 337 -2.94 11.77 -11.63
C THR A 337 -2.06 10.74 -10.97
N THR A 338 -0.95 10.44 -11.63
CA THR A 338 0.03 9.50 -11.14
C THR A 338 1.11 10.24 -10.37
N GLU A 339 1.08 10.11 -9.05
CA GLU A 339 2.08 10.68 -8.16
C GLU A 339 3.08 9.61 -7.73
N THR A 340 4.37 9.90 -7.97
CA THR A 340 5.45 9.16 -7.32
C THR A 340 5.51 9.62 -5.88
N VAL A 341 4.90 8.86 -4.96
CA VAL A 341 4.96 9.19 -3.54
C VAL A 341 6.44 9.09 -3.12
N PRO A 342 7.13 10.22 -2.84
CA PRO A 342 8.49 10.14 -2.34
C PRO A 342 8.42 9.44 -0.98
N LEU A 343 9.46 8.70 -0.60
CA LEU A 343 9.61 8.11 0.74
C LEU A 343 9.38 9.18 1.83
N GLN A 344 8.14 9.42 2.23
CA GLN A 344 7.81 10.43 3.23
C GLN A 344 8.24 9.85 4.58
N GLY A 345 9.29 10.44 5.14
CA GLY A 345 9.73 10.15 6.51
C GLY A 345 10.26 8.73 6.70
N SER A 346 11.13 8.25 5.81
CA SER A 346 11.80 6.97 6.07
C SER A 346 12.51 7.01 7.43
N PRO A 347 12.28 6.04 8.33
CA PRO A 347 13.06 5.91 9.57
C PRO A 347 14.56 5.69 9.28
N ILE A 348 14.99 5.56 8.02
CA ILE A 348 16.39 5.44 7.60
C ILE A 348 17.26 6.62 8.05
N VAL A 349 16.79 7.87 7.99
CA VAL A 349 17.62 9.03 8.40
C VAL A 349 17.86 9.01 9.91
N TRP A 350 16.81 8.68 10.68
CA TRP A 350 16.90 8.45 12.12
C TRP A 350 17.72 7.19 12.46
N ARG A 351 17.65 6.12 11.65
CA ARG A 351 18.45 4.89 11.81
C ARG A 351 19.93 5.18 11.67
N ILE A 352 20.34 5.91 10.63
CA ILE A 352 21.75 6.26 10.42
C ILE A 352 22.23 7.20 11.53
N GLY A 353 21.41 8.20 11.91
CA GLY A 353 21.74 9.12 13.00
C GLY A 353 21.90 8.42 14.36
N LEU A 354 21.01 7.50 14.71
CA LEU A 354 21.00 6.82 16.01
C LEU A 354 22.08 5.72 16.08
N LEU A 355 22.34 5.01 14.98
CA LEU A 355 23.47 4.08 14.88
C LEU A 355 24.82 4.82 14.95
N ALA A 356 24.97 5.93 14.23
CA ALA A 356 26.19 6.74 14.28
C ALA A 356 26.42 7.33 15.68
N ALA A 357 25.38 7.86 16.32
CA ALA A 357 25.47 8.37 17.70
C ALA A 357 25.87 7.27 18.70
N GLY A 358 25.30 6.07 18.57
CA GLY A 358 25.66 4.90 19.38
C GLY A 358 27.12 4.51 19.22
N VAL A 359 27.63 4.46 17.98
CA VAL A 359 29.04 4.14 17.68
C VAL A 359 29.98 5.20 18.26
N VAL A 360 29.64 6.49 18.18
CA VAL A 360 30.44 7.59 18.73
C VAL A 360 30.52 7.50 20.26
N VAL A 361 29.41 7.22 20.96
CA VAL A 361 29.41 7.07 22.42
C VAL A 361 30.27 5.88 22.84
N VAL A 362 30.15 4.74 22.17
CA VAL A 362 30.97 3.56 22.43
C VAL A 362 32.46 3.85 22.21
N ALA A 363 32.80 4.53 21.10
CA ALA A 363 34.18 4.90 20.79
C ALA A 363 34.80 5.87 21.82
N LEU A 364 34.04 6.88 22.27
CA LEU A 364 34.50 7.82 23.30
C LEU A 364 34.73 7.13 24.64
N VAL A 365 33.85 6.19 25.02
CA VAL A 365 34.00 5.43 26.26
C VAL A 365 35.21 4.49 26.19
N ILE A 366 35.42 3.78 25.08
CA ILE A 366 36.60 2.94 24.88
C ILE A 366 37.89 3.79 24.91
N GLY A 367 37.89 4.93 24.22
CA GLY A 367 39.02 5.87 24.23
C GLY A 367 39.34 6.41 25.62
N GLY A 368 38.31 6.77 26.40
CA GLY A 368 38.46 7.20 27.78
C GLY A 368 39.03 6.11 28.70
N VAL A 369 38.57 4.87 28.54
CA VAL A 369 39.08 3.72 29.30
C VAL A 369 40.55 3.44 28.94
N LEU A 370 40.90 3.47 27.66
CA LEU A 370 42.31 3.30 27.22
C LEU A 370 43.20 4.40 27.77
N LEU A 371 42.74 5.65 27.79
CA LEU A 371 43.45 6.77 28.39
C LEU A 371 43.66 6.59 29.90
N LEU A 372 42.65 6.12 30.64
CA LEU A 372 42.77 5.86 32.07
C LEU A 372 43.72 4.69 32.37
N VAL A 373 43.68 3.63 31.56
CA VAL A 373 44.61 2.50 31.67
C VAL A 373 46.04 2.93 31.31
N ASN A 374 46.22 3.80 30.31
CA ASN A 374 47.53 4.29 29.90
C ASN A 374 48.10 5.35 30.87
N ALA A 375 47.26 6.24 31.39
CA ALA A 375 47.64 7.22 32.41
C ALA A 375 47.99 6.55 33.76
N GLY A 376 47.42 5.38 34.05
CA GLY A 376 47.87 4.52 35.14
C GLY A 376 49.28 3.95 34.94
N ARG A 377 49.75 3.87 33.68
CA ARG A 377 51.06 3.34 33.31
C ARG A 377 52.16 4.41 33.32
N SER A 378 51.82 5.65 32.99
CA SER A 378 52.78 6.78 32.95
C SER A 378 53.07 7.41 34.32
N ARG A 379 52.23 7.17 35.34
CA ARG A 379 52.49 7.63 36.72
C ARG A 379 53.49 6.76 37.51
N GLY A 380 54.14 5.79 36.85
CA GLY A 380 55.19 4.96 37.44
C GLY A 380 56.63 5.44 37.24
N ALA A 381 56.87 6.58 36.58
CA ALA A 381 58.21 7.13 36.42
C ALA A 381 58.51 8.17 37.52
N PRO A 382 59.47 7.94 38.43
CA PRO A 382 59.85 8.94 39.42
C PRO A 382 60.55 10.13 38.76
N PRO A 383 60.29 11.37 39.20
CA PRO A 383 61.05 12.52 38.75
C PRO A 383 62.37 12.58 39.53
N GLY A 384 63.51 12.53 38.84
CA GLY A 384 64.76 13.04 39.40
C GLY A 384 66.06 12.37 38.95
N TYR A 385 66.95 13.23 38.43
CA TYR A 385 68.41 13.19 38.57
C TYR A 385 69.25 12.31 37.63
N ALA A 386 69.74 12.92 36.54
CA ALA A 386 71.09 12.72 36.00
C ALA A 386 71.54 14.09 35.47
N ALA A 387 72.15 14.93 36.30
CA ALA A 387 73.59 14.95 36.59
C ALA A 387 74.43 15.14 35.31
N ASP A 388 74.81 16.41 35.13
CA ASP A 388 75.88 16.94 34.30
C ASP A 388 77.20 16.18 34.54
N VAL A 389 77.66 15.40 33.54
CA VAL A 389 79.06 15.00 33.38
C VAL A 389 79.31 14.72 31.89
N THR A 390 79.89 15.69 31.17
CA THR A 390 81.10 15.49 30.35
C THR A 390 81.49 16.78 29.65
N ARG A 391 82.37 17.54 30.30
CA ARG A 391 83.32 18.46 29.64
C ARG A 391 84.72 17.96 30.02
N TYR A 392 85.63 17.95 29.04
CA TYR A 392 87.06 17.59 29.07
C TYR A 392 87.47 16.11 28.94
N THR A 393 87.82 15.70 27.72
CA THR A 393 89.16 15.36 27.16
C THR A 393 88.87 14.58 25.87
N SER A 394 89.32 14.90 24.66
CA SER A 394 90.56 15.49 24.15
C SER A 394 90.32 16.19 22.81
#